data_AF-A0ABD1SPY4-F1
#
_entry.id   AF-A0ABD1SPY4-F1
#
_cell.length_a   1.000
_cell.length_b   1.000
_cell.length_c   1.000
_cell.angle_alpha   90.00
_cell.angle_beta   90.00
_cell.angle_gamma   90.00
#
_symmetry.space_group_name_H-M   'P 1'
#
loop_
_entity.id
_entity.type
_entity.pdbx_description
1 polymer ?
#
loop_
_entity_poly.entity_id
_entity_poly.type
_entity_poly.pdbx_seq_one_letter_code
_entity_poly.pdbx_strand_id
1 'polypeptide(L)'
;MTGKNKGICHACRRPGHYLSACPKKQRCPVCGNGFVKWMEVEKKSANIGRLFFYCSSNCGYFKWSDENLNGDYHVGESSGVAAGSPTAKDEIKELSRIFNIFAQITERQDVEISVNVTIRMDKGSTEENNKVKEKT
;
A
#
# COMPACT_ATOMS: atom_id res chain seq x y z
N MET A 1 17.26 -10.73 27.61
CA MET A 1 16.39 -9.76 26.89
C MET A 1 15.21 -10.49 26.29
N THR A 2 14.02 -10.32 26.88
CA THR A 2 12.79 -11.01 26.45
C THR A 2 12.19 -10.21 25.30
N GLY A 3 12.55 -10.57 24.06
CA GLY A 3 12.03 -9.88 22.87
C GLY A 3 10.50 -9.83 22.88
N LYS A 4 9.95 -8.67 22.53
CA LYS A 4 8.50 -8.36 22.61
C LYS A 4 7.62 -9.28 21.75
N ASN A 5 8.24 -10.05 20.85
CA ASN A 5 7.58 -10.94 19.90
C ASN A 5 7.55 -12.42 20.31
N LYS A 6 7.97 -12.76 21.54
CA LYS A 6 7.92 -14.15 22.04
C LYS A 6 6.47 -14.63 22.23
N GLY A 7 6.19 -15.85 21.78
CA GLY A 7 4.86 -16.48 21.94
C GLY A 7 3.80 -16.02 20.95
N ILE A 8 4.18 -15.23 19.94
CA ILE A 8 3.29 -14.77 18.88
C ILE A 8 3.62 -15.52 17.58
N CYS A 9 2.59 -15.91 16.83
CA CYS A 9 2.75 -16.51 15.52
C CYS A 9 3.29 -15.49 14.51
N HIS A 10 4.44 -15.76 13.92
CA HIS A 10 5.02 -14.90 12.89
C HIS A 10 4.30 -14.97 11.53
N ALA A 11 3.29 -15.80 11.31
CA ALA A 11 2.48 -15.74 10.08
C ALA A 11 1.24 -14.84 10.23
N CYS A 12 0.61 -14.82 11.41
CA CYS A 12 -0.68 -14.15 11.61
C CYS A 12 -0.74 -13.20 12.81
N ARG A 13 0.37 -13.02 13.54
CA ARG A 13 0.52 -12.17 14.73
C ARG A 13 -0.43 -12.51 15.90
N ARG A 14 -1.00 -13.72 15.92
CA ARG A 14 -1.84 -14.20 17.05
C ARG A 14 -1.05 -15.04 18.04
N PRO A 15 -1.33 -14.95 19.35
CA PRO A 15 -0.74 -15.85 20.34
C PRO A 15 -1.32 -17.28 20.23
N GLY A 16 -0.74 -18.20 21.01
CA GLY A 16 -1.26 -19.57 21.20
C GLY A 16 -0.75 -20.60 20.19
N HIS A 17 -0.07 -20.20 19.13
CA HIS A 17 0.60 -21.10 18.20
C HIS A 17 1.81 -20.44 17.53
N TYR A 18 2.67 -21.26 16.93
CA TYR A 18 3.82 -20.81 16.16
C TYR A 18 3.57 -20.93 14.65
N LEU A 19 4.49 -20.38 13.85
CA LEU A 19 4.42 -20.42 12.39
C LEU A 19 4.18 -21.84 11.83
N SER A 20 4.79 -22.86 12.42
CA SER A 20 4.67 -24.25 12.00
C SER A 20 3.22 -24.76 12.03
N ALA A 21 2.46 -24.39 13.05
CA ALA A 21 1.08 -24.80 13.27
C ALA A 21 0.03 -23.76 12.81
N CYS A 22 0.47 -22.66 12.16
CA CYS A 22 -0.44 -21.61 11.76
C CYS A 22 -1.29 -22.04 10.55
N PRO A 23 -2.63 -22.01 10.64
CA PRO A 23 -3.51 -22.32 9.51
C PRO A 23 -3.49 -21.21 8.44
N LYS A 24 -3.08 -20.00 8.82
CA LYS A 24 -2.98 -18.83 7.92
C LYS A 24 -1.56 -18.61 7.38
N LYS A 25 -0.64 -19.58 7.50
CA LYS A 25 0.69 -19.45 6.92
C LYS A 25 0.61 -19.48 5.39
N GLN A 26 1.16 -18.47 4.74
CA GLN A 26 1.19 -18.37 3.29
C GLN A 26 2.58 -18.78 2.77
N ARG A 27 2.61 -19.47 1.63
CA ARG A 27 3.86 -19.75 0.92
C ARG A 27 4.46 -18.46 0.38
N CYS A 28 5.78 -18.40 0.33
CA CYS A 28 6.48 -17.27 -0.26
C CYS A 28 6.06 -17.12 -1.73
N PRO A 29 5.59 -15.93 -2.17
CA PRO A 29 5.15 -15.73 -3.55
C PRO A 29 6.32 -15.71 -4.55
N VAL A 30 7.55 -15.50 -4.09
CA VAL A 30 8.74 -15.42 -4.95
C VAL A 30 9.34 -16.80 -5.22
N CYS A 31 9.54 -17.62 -4.19
CA CYS A 31 10.26 -18.89 -4.32
C CYS A 31 9.42 -20.14 -4.11
N GLY A 32 8.21 -20.05 -3.55
CA GLY A 32 7.36 -21.20 -3.18
C GLY A 32 7.91 -22.12 -2.07
N ASN A 33 9.21 -22.11 -1.82
CA ASN A 33 9.90 -23.03 -0.91
C ASN A 33 9.75 -22.63 0.56
N GLY A 34 9.60 -21.33 0.84
CA GLY A 34 9.44 -20.78 2.19
C GLY A 34 8.02 -20.38 2.54
N PHE A 35 7.86 -19.85 3.74
CA PHE A 35 6.65 -19.19 4.22
C PHE A 35 6.89 -17.71 4.46
N VAL A 36 5.86 -16.90 4.25
CA VAL A 36 5.86 -15.47 4.59
C VAL A 36 5.77 -15.30 6.10
N LYS A 37 6.65 -14.47 6.66
CA LYS A 37 6.67 -14.13 8.08
C LYS A 37 6.62 -12.62 8.29
N TRP A 38 5.92 -12.20 9.33
CA TRP A 38 5.90 -10.88 9.91
C TRP A 38 7.11 -10.68 10.82
N MET A 39 7.81 -9.59 10.59
CA MET A 39 8.91 -9.11 11.41
C MET A 39 8.71 -7.63 11.72
N GLU A 40 9.27 -7.21 12.85
CA GLU A 40 9.24 -5.84 13.31
C GLU A 40 10.66 -5.29 13.34
N VAL A 41 10.84 -4.06 12.87
CA VAL A 41 12.15 -3.42 12.90
C VAL A 41 12.48 -3.02 14.34
N GLU A 42 13.41 -3.75 14.96
CA GLU A 42 13.87 -3.43 16.33
C GLU A 42 15.05 -2.44 16.33
N LYS A 43 15.70 -2.24 15.18
CA LYS A 43 16.83 -1.33 15.04
C LYS A 43 16.39 0.12 15.16
N LYS A 44 17.05 0.90 16.01
CA LYS A 44 16.86 2.37 16.15
C LYS A 44 17.11 3.06 14.82
N SER A 45 16.04 3.34 14.09
CA SER A 45 16.00 3.97 12.77
C SER A 45 14.64 4.66 12.62
N ALA A 46 14.45 5.43 11.55
CA ALA A 46 13.15 6.04 11.24
C ALA A 46 12.01 5.01 11.09
N ASN A 47 12.34 3.74 10.83
CA ASN A 47 11.38 2.64 10.64
C ASN A 47 11.21 1.77 11.89
N ILE A 48 11.72 2.18 13.07
CA ILE A 48 11.59 1.35 14.29
C ILE A 48 10.12 1.05 14.62
N GLY A 49 9.83 -0.20 14.98
CA GLY A 49 8.47 -0.68 15.24
C GLY A 49 7.64 -0.96 13.98
N ARG A 50 8.14 -0.60 12.78
CA ARG A 50 7.43 -0.89 11.53
C ARG A 50 7.47 -2.38 11.21
N LEU A 51 6.36 -2.89 10.69
CA LEU A 51 6.19 -4.30 10.34
C LEU A 51 6.48 -4.54 8.86
N PHE A 52 7.17 -5.65 8.57
CA PHE A 52 7.47 -6.11 7.23
C PHE A 52 7.28 -7.62 7.08
N PHE A 53 7.08 -8.04 5.84
CA PHE A 53 7.04 -9.43 5.41
C PHE A 53 8.42 -9.85 4.90
N TYR A 54 8.84 -11.06 5.24
CA TYR A 54 10.02 -11.68 4.65
C TYR A 54 9.85 -13.18 4.46
N CYS A 55 10.66 -13.77 3.58
CA CYS A 55 10.65 -15.23 3.34
C CYS A 55 11.49 -15.99 4.37
N SER A 56 10.91 -17.06 4.90
CA SER A 56 11.61 -17.99 5.82
C SER A 56 12.85 -18.66 5.24
N SER A 57 12.88 -18.85 3.93
CA SER A 57 13.98 -19.52 3.20
C SER A 57 14.99 -18.53 2.63
N ASN A 58 14.93 -17.27 3.05
CA ASN A 58 15.88 -16.21 2.72
C ASN A 58 16.11 -15.99 1.20
N CYS A 59 15.06 -16.13 0.40
CA CYS A 59 15.13 -15.93 -1.06
C CYS A 59 15.14 -14.45 -1.50
N GLY A 60 15.30 -13.51 -0.56
CA GLY A 60 15.25 -12.08 -0.84
C GLY A 60 13.85 -11.44 -0.88
N TYR A 61 12.76 -12.20 -0.71
CA TYR A 61 11.42 -11.60 -0.60
C TYR A 61 11.33 -10.71 0.64
N PHE A 62 10.99 -9.44 0.41
CA PHE A 62 10.76 -8.41 1.41
C PHE A 62 9.60 -7.51 0.94
N LYS A 63 8.70 -7.14 1.85
CA LYS A 63 7.60 -6.20 1.56
C LYS A 63 7.18 -5.49 2.85
N TRP A 64 6.95 -4.18 2.84
CA TRP A 64 6.41 -3.53 4.04
C TRP A 64 4.94 -3.91 4.24
N SER A 65 4.52 -4.07 5.50
CA SER A 65 3.15 -4.55 5.78
C SER A 65 2.06 -3.54 5.44
N ASP A 66 2.41 -2.26 5.46
CA ASP A 66 1.56 -1.11 5.17
C ASP A 66 1.56 -0.70 3.69
N GLU A 67 2.43 -1.28 2.84
CA GLU A 67 2.43 -1.02 1.39
C GLU A 67 1.12 -1.43 0.69
N ASN A 68 0.31 -2.29 1.31
CA ASN A 68 -1.02 -2.64 0.77
C ASN A 68 -2.12 -1.63 1.13
N LEU A 69 -1.89 -0.72 2.08
CA LEU A 69 -2.84 0.36 2.40
C LEU A 69 -2.59 1.60 1.52
N ASN A 70 -1.40 1.70 0.94
CA ASN A 70 -1.00 2.77 0.03
C ASN A 70 -1.02 2.27 -1.42
N GLY A 71 -2.11 1.65 -1.85
CA GLY A 71 -2.23 1.01 -3.16
C GLY A 71 -1.55 1.83 -4.28
N ASP A 72 -0.62 1.16 -4.98
CA ASP A 72 -0.11 1.49 -6.33
C ASP A 72 0.65 2.84 -6.44
N TYR A 73 1.96 2.95 -6.64
CA TYR A 73 2.88 2.20 -7.50
C TYR A 73 4.33 2.32 -6.99
N HIS A 74 5.00 1.20 -6.71
CA HIS A 74 6.46 1.15 -6.75
C HIS A 74 6.88 -0.18 -7.41
N VAL A 75 6.83 -0.19 -8.74
CA VAL A 75 7.73 -1.05 -9.51
C VAL A 75 9.04 -0.27 -9.58
N GLY A 76 10.06 -0.78 -8.92
CA GLY A 76 11.38 -0.15 -8.93
C GLY A 76 11.96 -0.17 -10.33
N GLU A 77 12.30 1.01 -10.85
CA GLU A 77 13.52 1.15 -11.61
C GLU A 77 14.17 2.48 -11.23
N SER A 78 15.43 2.38 -10.83
CA SER A 78 16.25 3.50 -10.42
C SER A 78 16.66 4.29 -11.67
N SER A 79 16.01 5.41 -11.92
CA SER A 79 16.60 6.60 -12.54
C SER A 79 15.66 7.80 -12.40
N GLY A 80 16.18 8.87 -11.82
CA GLY A 80 15.38 10.05 -11.49
C GLY A 80 14.81 10.73 -12.72
N VAL A 81 13.55 11.18 -12.62
CA VAL A 81 13.01 12.29 -13.39
C VAL A 81 11.79 12.89 -12.67
N ALA A 82 11.88 14.22 -12.51
CA ALA A 82 10.88 15.26 -12.26
C ALA A 82 9.49 14.90 -11.71
N ALA A 83 9.15 15.57 -10.60
CA ALA A 83 7.82 15.73 -10.05
C ALA A 83 6.84 16.30 -11.10
N GLY A 84 5.94 15.45 -11.60
CA GLY A 84 4.71 15.86 -12.29
C GLY A 84 3.54 15.75 -11.31
N SER A 85 2.79 16.84 -11.16
CA SER A 85 1.51 16.84 -10.44
C SER A 85 0.55 15.84 -11.07
N PRO A 86 -0.25 15.08 -10.29
CA PRO A 86 -1.35 14.28 -10.82
C PRO A 86 -2.29 15.17 -11.64
N THR A 87 -2.71 14.70 -12.81
CA THR A 87 -3.70 15.42 -13.62
C THR A 87 -5.10 15.08 -13.13
N ALA A 88 -6.07 15.98 -13.29
CA ALA A 88 -7.46 15.75 -12.86
C ALA A 88 -8.10 14.47 -13.45
N LYS A 89 -7.56 13.94 -14.56
CA LYS A 89 -8.00 12.67 -15.16
C LYS A 89 -7.56 11.45 -14.36
N ASP A 90 -6.39 11.54 -13.74
CA ASP A 90 -5.85 10.48 -12.88
C ASP A 90 -6.70 10.37 -11.60
N GLU A 91 -7.14 11.50 -11.05
CA GLU A 91 -8.02 11.56 -9.86
C GLU A 91 -9.41 10.93 -10.10
N ILE A 92 -10.02 11.19 -11.27
CA ILE A 92 -11.32 10.59 -11.64
C ILE A 92 -11.21 9.06 -11.78
N LYS A 93 -10.06 8.58 -12.26
CA LYS A 93 -9.80 7.14 -12.41
C LYS A 93 -9.68 6.46 -11.05
N GLU A 94 -9.08 7.13 -10.06
CA GLU A 94 -9.00 6.61 -8.69
C GLU A 94 -10.36 6.52 -8.01
N LEU A 95 -11.22 7.54 -8.16
CA LEU A 95 -12.59 7.48 -7.64
C LEU A 95 -13.37 6.29 -8.23
N SER A 96 -13.23 6.06 -9.53
CA SER A 96 -13.87 4.94 -10.22
C SER A 96 -13.40 3.59 -9.66
N ARG A 97 -12.12 3.46 -9.29
CA ARG A 97 -11.57 2.25 -8.67
C ARG A 97 -12.19 2.00 -7.29
N ILE A 98 -12.34 3.05 -6.48
CA ILE A 98 -12.90 2.96 -5.12
C ILE A 98 -14.34 2.45 -5.16
N PHE A 99 -15.19 3.00 -6.03
CA PHE A 99 -16.58 2.55 -6.15
C PHE A 99 -16.69 1.09 -6.61
N ASN A 100 -15.80 0.64 -7.52
CA ASN A 100 -15.75 -0.76 -7.94
C ASN A 100 -15.34 -1.72 -6.81
N ILE A 101 -14.53 -1.26 -5.86
CA ILE A 101 -14.16 -2.06 -4.68
C ILE A 101 -15.37 -2.21 -3.74
N PHE A 102 -16.11 -1.12 -3.50
CA PHE A 102 -17.32 -1.19 -2.65
C PHE A 102 -18.36 -2.16 -3.22
N ALA A 103 -18.60 -2.13 -4.53
CA ALA A 103 -19.50 -3.07 -5.19
C ALA A 103 -19.08 -4.54 -4.92
N GLN A 104 -17.79 -4.85 -5.07
CA GLN A 104 -17.27 -6.20 -4.81
C GLN A 104 -17.38 -6.64 -3.35
N ILE A 105 -17.33 -5.71 -2.39
CA ILE A 105 -17.46 -6.02 -0.97
C ILE A 105 -18.91 -6.37 -0.66
N THR A 106 -19.86 -5.54 -1.11
CA THR A 106 -21.30 -5.74 -0.90
C THR A 106 -21.79 -7.05 -1.52
N GLU A 107 -21.21 -7.51 -2.63
CA GLU A 107 -21.56 -8.81 -3.23
C GLU A 107 -21.06 -10.02 -2.42
N ARG A 108 -19.95 -9.89 -1.69
CA ARG A 108 -19.26 -11.02 -1.02
C ARG A 108 -19.59 -11.13 0.45
N GLN A 109 -19.87 -10.01 1.08
CA GLN A 109 -20.18 -9.88 2.49
C GLN A 109 -21.54 -9.21 2.48
N ASP A 110 -22.56 -9.84 3.04
CA ASP A 110 -23.93 -9.32 3.13
C ASP A 110 -23.96 -8.06 4.00
N VAL A 111 -23.42 -6.95 3.46
CA VAL A 111 -23.13 -5.69 4.14
C VAL A 111 -23.54 -4.52 3.26
N GLU A 112 -24.29 -3.60 3.86
CA GLU A 112 -24.70 -2.35 3.23
C GLU A 112 -23.65 -1.27 3.47
N ILE A 113 -23.22 -0.57 2.42
CA ILE A 113 -22.23 0.52 2.48
C ILE A 113 -22.87 1.80 1.94
N SER A 114 -23.05 2.81 2.80
CA SER A 114 -23.58 4.13 2.42
C SER A 114 -22.48 5.20 2.47
N VAL A 115 -22.33 6.02 1.42
CA VAL A 115 -21.33 7.10 1.34
C VAL A 115 -22.02 8.43 1.04
N ASN A 116 -21.69 9.48 1.79
CA ASN A 116 -22.14 10.85 1.54
C ASN A 116 -21.02 11.64 0.84
N VAL A 117 -21.28 12.13 -0.37
CA VAL A 117 -20.30 12.84 -1.20
C VAL A 117 -20.73 14.29 -1.39
N THR A 118 -19.83 15.24 -1.12
CA THR A 118 -20.03 16.66 -1.39
C THR A 118 -19.04 17.13 -2.45
N ILE A 119 -19.53 17.70 -3.55
CA ILE A 119 -18.70 18.24 -4.65
C ILE A 119 -18.76 19.77 -4.59
N ARG A 120 -17.59 20.42 -4.59
CA ARG A 120 -17.46 21.89 -4.68
C ARG A 120 -16.69 22.24 -5.93
N MET A 121 -17.18 23.20 -6.71
CA MET A 121 -16.49 23.71 -7.90
C MET A 121 -15.89 25.07 -7.55
N ASP A 122 -14.57 25.17 -7.53
CA ASP A 122 -13.88 26.46 -7.46
C ASP A 122 -13.85 27.09 -8.86
N LYS A 123 -14.29 28.34 -8.98
CA LYS A 123 -14.22 29.10 -10.23
C LYS A 123 -12.77 29.47 -10.50
N GLY A 124 -12.11 28.77 -11.44
CA GLY A 124 -10.72 29.02 -11.81
C GLY A 124 -10.48 30.43 -12.38
N SER A 125 -9.43 31.09 -11.92
CA SER A 125 -8.90 32.36 -12.45
C SER A 125 -8.25 32.15 -13.82
N THR A 126 -8.74 32.87 -14.83
CA THR A 126 -8.14 32.94 -16.16
C THR A 126 -6.99 33.95 -16.15
N GLU A 127 -5.74 33.50 -16.27
CA GLU A 127 -4.62 34.38 -16.66
C GLU A 127 -4.24 34.06 -18.12
N GLU A 128 -4.77 34.87 -19.05
CA GLU A 128 -4.31 34.90 -20.43
C GLU A 128 -3.00 35.68 -20.51
N ASN A 129 -1.93 34.98 -20.89
CA ASN A 129 -0.59 35.53 -21.03
C ASN A 129 -0.48 36.25 -22.39
N ASN A 130 -0.50 37.57 -22.37
CA ASN A 130 -0.34 38.43 -23.54
C ASN A 130 1.15 38.45 -23.97
N LYS A 131 1.47 37.91 -25.15
CA LYS A 131 2.79 38.12 -25.79
C LYS A 131 2.65 38.25 -27.31
N VAL A 132 2.21 39.42 -27.76
CA VAL A 132 2.41 39.86 -29.15
C VAL A 132 3.82 40.41 -29.26
N LYS A 133 4.64 39.76 -30.11
CA LYS A 133 6.02 40.16 -30.44
C LYS A 133 6.00 41.32 -31.43
N GLU A 134 6.74 42.37 -31.08
CA GLU A 134 7.22 43.42 -31.98
C GLU A 134 8.08 42.84 -33.11
N LYS A 135 7.80 43.25 -34.34
CA LYS A 135 8.74 43.27 -35.47
C LYS A 135 8.43 44.51 -36.31
N THR A 136 9.31 45.50 -36.22
CA THR A 136 9.53 46.50 -37.29
C THR A 136 11.01 46.48 -37.59
#